data_AF-A0A392Q4K1-F1
#
_entry.id   AF-A0A392Q4K1-F1
#
_cell.length_a   1.000
_cell.length_b   1.000
_cell.length_c   1.000
_cell.angle_alpha   90.00
_cell.angle_beta   90.00
_cell.angle_gamma   90.00
#
_symmetry.space_group_name_H-M   'P 1'
#
loop_
_entity.id
_entity.type
_entity.pdbx_description
1 polymer ?
#
loop_
_entity_poly.entity_id
_entity_poly.type
_entity_poly.pdbx_seq_one_letter_code
_entity_poly.pdbx_strand_id
1 'polypeptide(L)' 'MVDSMKNVANLDVELTVEERNLLSVGYKNVIGARRASWRILSSIEQKEESKGNDVNAKRIKEYRHKVETELSNI' A
#
# COMPACT_ATOMS: atom_id res chain seq x y z
N MET A 1 -9.61 -4.90 10.80
CA MET A 1 -9.25 -3.71 11.59
C MET A 1 -9.51 -2.43 10.82
N VAL A 2 -8.87 -2.19 9.66
CA VAL A 2 -9.12 -0.99 8.85
C VAL A 2 -10.57 -0.89 8.38
N ASP A 3 -11.17 -1.98 7.87
CA ASP A 3 -12.58 -1.93 7.43
C ASP A 3 -13.55 -1.66 8.58
N SER A 4 -13.29 -2.25 9.75
CA SER A 4 -14.05 -1.99 10.97
C SER A 4 -13.93 -0.53 11.41
N MET A 5 -12.73 0.05 11.35
CA MET A 5 -12.48 1.44 11.72
C MET A 5 -13.01 2.44 10.68
N LYS A 6 -13.02 2.09 9.39
CA LYS A 6 -13.71 2.84 8.33
C LYS A 6 -15.20 2.92 8.60
N ASN A 7 -15.83 1.80 8.98
CA ASN A 7 -17.25 1.79 9.32
C ASN A 7 -17.54 2.67 10.54
N VAL A 8 -16.69 2.64 11.58
CA VAL A 8 -16.83 3.50 12.76
C VAL A 8 -16.65 4.98 12.41
N ALA A 9 -15.70 5.32 11.53
CA ALA A 9 -15.53 6.69 11.05
C ALA A 9 -16.72 7.20 10.21
N ASN A 10 -17.43 6.32 9.51
CA ASN A 10 -18.62 6.65 8.71
C ASN A 10 -19.91 6.81 9.55
N LEU A 11 -19.88 6.54 10.86
CA LEU A 11 -21.04 6.73 11.74
C LEU A 11 -21.28 8.20 12.10
N ASP A 12 -20.44 9.13 11.60
CA ASP A 12 -20.53 10.58 11.81
C ASP A 12 -20.58 11.00 13.30
N VAL A 13 -19.91 10.20 14.14
CA VAL A 13 -19.75 10.41 15.58
C VAL A 13 -18.33 10.85 15.89
N GLU A 14 -18.18 11.67 16.94
CA GLU A 14 -16.86 12.08 17.39
C GLU A 14 -16.08 10.89 17.96
N LEU A 15 -14.96 10.56 17.29
CA LEU A 15 -14.11 9.45 17.71
C LEU A 15 -13.33 9.83 18.97
N THR A 16 -13.33 8.91 19.94
CA THR A 16 -12.48 9.03 21.13
C THR A 16 -10.99 9.03 20.74
N VAL A 17 -10.13 9.43 21.68
CA VAL A 17 -8.67 9.41 21.47
C VAL A 17 -8.18 8.00 21.11
N GLU A 18 -8.74 6.98 21.76
CA GLU A 18 -8.36 5.58 21.52
C GLU A 18 -8.81 5.08 20.14
N GLU A 19 -10.04 5.39 19.72
CA GLU A 19 -10.54 5.02 18.39
C GLU A 19 -9.76 5.72 17.26
N ARG A 20 -9.41 7.00 17.43
CA ARG A 20 -8.52 7.70 16.49
C ARG A 20 -7.14 7.05 16.40
N ASN A 21 -6.58 6.64 17.54
CA ASN A 21 -5.28 5.95 17.58
C ASN A 21 -5.36 4.60 16.86
N LEU A 22 -6.42 3.81 17.09
CA LEU A 22 -6.63 2.53 16.42
C LEU A 22 -6.83 2.70 14.91
N LEU A 23 -7.57 3.72 14.49
CA LEU A 23 -7.76 4.06 13.09
C LEU A 23 -6.42 4.44 12.43
N SER A 24 -5.63 5.30 13.10
CA SER A 24 -4.30 5.71 12.63
C SER A 24 -3.33 4.52 12.51
N VAL A 25 -3.27 3.65 13.52
CA VAL A 25 -2.43 2.45 13.52
C VAL A 25 -2.86 1.48 12.42
N GLY A 26 -4.16 1.26 12.25
CA GLY A 26 -4.70 0.41 11.20
C GLY A 26 -4.26 0.88 9.81
N TYR A 27 -4.50 2.14 9.49
CA TYR A 27 -4.11 2.72 8.19
C TYR A 27 -2.60 2.75 7.99
N LYS A 28 -1.82 3.16 9.01
CA LYS A 28 -0.36 3.20 8.95
C LYS A 28 0.24 1.82 8.63
N ASN A 29 -0.30 0.76 9.22
CA ASN A 29 0.18 -0.60 8.99
C ASN A 29 -0.13 -1.09 7.57
N VAL A 30 -1.35 -0.83 7.08
CA VAL A 30 -1.74 -1.23 5.72
C VAL A 30 -0.92 -0.48 4.66
N ILE A 31 -0.79 0.85 4.79
CA ILE A 31 0.02 1.67 3.89
C ILE A 31 1.50 1.29 4.00
N GLY A 32 2.00 1.03 5.21
CA GLY A 32 3.39 0.65 5.47
C GLY A 32 3.79 -0.64 4.74
N ALA A 33 2.93 -1.67 4.81
CA ALA A 33 3.15 -2.92 4.10
C ALA A 33 3.17 -2.72 2.57
N ARG A 34 2.23 -1.92 2.03
CA ARG A 34 2.16 -1.63 0.58
C ARG A 34 3.34 -0.81 0.09
N ARG A 35 3.79 0.20 0.83
CA ARG A 35 5.02 0.96 0.53
C ARG A 35 6.27 0.10 0.58
N ALA A 36 6.33 -0.88 1.49
CA ALA A 36 7.45 -1.83 1.52
C ALA A 36 7.46 -2.72 0.27
N SER A 37 6.32 -3.29 -0.11
CA SER A 37 6.18 -4.07 -1.35
C SER A 37 6.55 -3.26 -2.60
N TRP A 38 6.08 -2.01 -2.70
CA TRP A 38 6.41 -1.13 -3.82
C TRP A 38 7.92 -0.88 -3.94
N ARG A 39 8.61 -0.63 -2.82
CA ARG A 39 10.08 -0.46 -2.80
C ARG A 39 10.80 -1.72 -3.27
N ILE A 40 10.37 -2.89 -2.80
CA ILE A 40 10.97 -4.18 -3.21
C ILE A 40 10.80 -4.38 -4.72
N LEU A 41 9.60 -4.16 -5.25
CA LEU A 41 9.31 -4.31 -6.68
C LEU A 41 10.15 -3.36 -7.53
N SER A 42 10.27 -2.10 -7.11
CA SER A 42 11.10 -1.11 -7.79
C SER A 42 12.58 -1.52 -7.84
N SER A 43 13.11 -2.07 -6.74
CA SER A 43 14.48 -2.59 -6.71
C SER A 43 14.68 -3.81 -7.61
N ILE A 44 13.67 -4.69 -7.70
CA ILE A 44 13.72 -5.87 -8.58
C ILE A 44 13.65 -5.45 -10.06
N GLU A 45 12.79 -4.49 -10.39
CA GLU A 45 12.69 -3.91 -11.74
C GLU A 45 14.02 -3.33 -12.20
N GLN A 46 14.62 -2.45 -11.39
CA GLN A 46 15.93 -1.86 -11.69
C GLN A 46 17.02 -2.93 -11.87
N LYS A 47 16.97 -4.00 -11.09
CA LYS A 47 17.90 -5.13 -11.21
C LYS A 47 17.68 -5.94 -12.49
N GLU A 48 16.45 -6.20 -12.90
CA GLU A 48 16.16 -6.93 -14.15
C GLU A 48 16.44 -6.07 -15.40
N GLU A 49 16.18 -4.76 -15.35
CA GLU A 49 16.59 -3.81 -16.40
C GLU A 49 18.11 -3.81 -16.58
N SER A 50 18.87 -3.83 -15.47
CA SER A 50 20.35 -3.87 -15.54
C SER A 50 20.91 -5.16 -16.16
N LYS A 51 20.12 -6.24 -16.17
CA LYS A 51 20.48 -7.52 -16.81
C LYS A 51 20.05 -7.61 -18.27
N GLY A 52 19.34 -6.61 -18.80
CA GLY A 52 18.79 -6.63 -20.16
C GLY A 52 17.60 -7.56 -20.34
N ASN A 53 16.88 -7.89 -19.25
CA ASN A 53 15.75 -8.83 -19.30
C ASN A 53 14.42 -8.08 -19.44
N ASP A 54 14.19 -7.50 -20.62
CA ASP A 54 13.07 -6.58 -20.90
C ASP A 54 11.68 -7.22 -20.67
N VAL A 55 11.54 -8.52 -20.91
CA VAL A 55 10.27 -9.23 -20.71
C VAL A 55 9.92 -9.30 -19.23
N ASN A 56 10.89 -9.60 -18.37
CA ASN A 56 10.66 -9.66 -16.92
C ASN A 56 10.50 -8.25 -16.34
N ALA A 57 11.32 -7.28 -16.77
CA ALA A 57 11.18 -5.89 -16.37
C ALA A 57 9.77 -5.34 -16.66
N LYS A 58 9.23 -5.63 -17.85
CA LYS A 58 7.85 -5.22 -18.21
C LYS A 58 6.79 -5.85 -17.30
N ARG A 59 6.89 -7.14 -16.99
CA ARG A 59 5.96 -7.83 -16.06
C ARG A 59 6.03 -7.24 -14.66
N ILE A 60 7.24 -6.95 -14.17
CA ILE A 60 7.44 -6.35 -12.85
C ILE A 60 6.85 -4.94 -12.81
N LYS A 61 7.04 -4.15 -13.88
CA LYS A 61 6.48 -2.80 -14.00
C LYS A 61 4.96 -2.80 -13.98
N GLU A 62 4.30 -3.72 -14.67
CA GLU A 62 2.84 -3.89 -14.61
C GLU A 62 2.38 -4.22 -13.17
N TYR A 63 3.09 -5.10 -12.49
CA TYR A 63 2.77 -5.45 -11.11
C TYR A 63 3.03 -4.30 -10.13
N ARG A 64 4.12 -3.53 -10.33
CA ARG A 64 4.40 -2.31 -9.57
C ARG A 64 3.27 -1.29 -9.73
N HIS A 65 2.79 -1.10 -10.95
CA HIS A 65 1.69 -0.17 -11.23
C HIS A 65 0.38 -0.61 -10.56
N LYS A 66 0.10 -1.93 -10.51
CA LYS A 66 -1.03 -2.44 -9.72
C LYS A 66 -0.91 -2.07 -8.24
N VAL A 67 0.27 -2.21 -7.66
CA VAL A 67 0.53 -1.82 -6.26
C VAL A 67 0.42 -0.30 -6.07
N GLU A 68 0.85 0.52 -7.03
CA GLU A 68 0.68 1.99 -7.00
C GLU A 68 -0.80 2.38 -7.00
N THR A 69 -1.61 1.74 -7.84
CA THR A 69 -3.07 1.97 -7.88
C THR A 69 -3.73 1.54 -6.57
N GLU A 70 -3.35 0.38 -6.02
CA GLU A 70 -3.82 -0.05 -4.69
C GLU A 70 -3.41 0.94 -3.59
N LEU A 71 -2.22 1.54 -3.69
CA LEU A 71 -1.72 2.52 -2.72
C LEU A 71 -2.43 3.87 -2.84
N SER A 72 -2.81 4.27 -4.04
CA SER A 72 -3.54 5.51 -4.32
C SER A 72 -5.02 5.43 -3.92
N ASN A 73 -5.59 4.22 -3.86
CA ASN A 73 -7.00 3.97 -3.54
C ASN A 73 -7.24 3.67 -2.04
N ILE A 74 -6.22 3.73 -1.18
CA ILE A 74 -6.35 3.57 0.29
C ILE A 74 -6.80 4.87 0.93
#